data_AF-A0A9R0W6C2-F1
#
_entry.id   AF-A0A9R0W6C2-F1
#
_cell.length_a   1.000
_cell.length_b   1.000
_cell.length_c   1.000
_cell.angle_alpha   90.00
_cell.angle_beta   90.00
_cell.angle_gamma   90.00
#
_symmetry.space_group_name_H-M   'P 1'
#
loop_
_entity.id
_entity.type
_entity.pdbx_description
1 polymer ?
#
loop_
_entity_poly.entity_id
_entity_poly.type
_entity_poly.pdbx_seq_one_letter_code
_entity_poly.pdbx_strand_id
1 'polypeptide(L)'
;MASLDTVRGDLGLVVLYLSKAEARDKICRAIQYGSKFLSNGQPGPAQNVDKSTSLARKVFRLFKFVNDLQALISPPAKGTPLPLILLGKSKNAMLSTFLFLDQIVWAGRTGVYKNKERAEFLGRIAFYCFLGSNTCTTIIELAELQRLSKSMKKLEKDLKHQELHKYRMKLQKSNERLLALIKSSLDIVVAVGLLQLAPKKVTPRVTGAFGFASSLIACYQLLPAPARSK
;
A
#
# COMPACT_ATOMS: atom_id res chain seq x y z
N MET A 1 -34.63 12.29 -15.78
CA MET A 1 -34.16 12.72 -14.45
C MET A 1 -33.30 11.63 -13.79
N ALA A 2 -33.79 10.40 -13.62
CA ALA A 2 -33.03 9.30 -13.02
C ALA A 2 -31.60 9.07 -13.57
N SER A 3 -31.38 9.15 -14.90
CA SER A 3 -30.03 9.00 -15.49
C SER A 3 -29.07 10.14 -15.12
N LEU A 4 -29.57 11.36 -15.02
CA LEU A 4 -28.78 12.54 -14.63
C LEU A 4 -28.42 12.50 -13.14
N ASP A 5 -29.33 12.02 -12.31
CA ASP A 5 -29.10 11.84 -10.87
C ASP A 5 -28.07 10.73 -10.60
N THR A 6 -28.12 9.61 -11.34
CA THR A 6 -27.10 8.56 -11.29
C THR A 6 -25.72 9.08 -11.69
N VAL A 7 -25.61 9.79 -12.82
CA VAL A 7 -24.34 10.38 -13.29
C VAL A 7 -23.79 11.38 -12.28
N ARG A 8 -24.66 12.20 -11.67
CA ARG A 8 -24.27 13.14 -10.61
C ARG A 8 -23.77 12.42 -9.37
N GLY A 9 -24.40 11.30 -9.00
CA GLY A 9 -23.96 10.42 -7.92
C GLY A 9 -22.57 9.83 -8.17
N ASP A 10 -22.36 9.25 -9.34
CA ASP A 10 -21.08 8.66 -9.75
C ASP A 10 -19.97 9.70 -9.81
N LEU A 11 -20.25 10.89 -10.37
CA LEU A 11 -19.31 11.99 -10.38
C LEU A 11 -18.96 12.45 -8.96
N GLY A 12 -19.95 12.49 -8.05
CA GLY A 12 -19.74 12.78 -6.64
C GLY A 12 -18.79 11.79 -5.96
N LEU A 13 -18.89 10.49 -6.28
CA LEU A 13 -17.97 9.47 -5.78
C LEU A 13 -16.55 9.66 -6.31
N VAL A 14 -16.40 10.02 -7.59
CA VAL A 14 -15.08 10.34 -8.18
C VAL A 14 -14.47 11.56 -7.51
N VAL A 15 -15.24 12.62 -7.28
CA VAL A 15 -14.78 13.82 -6.57
C VAL A 15 -14.36 13.47 -5.14
N LEU A 16 -15.15 12.67 -4.42
CA LEU A 16 -14.84 12.21 -3.06
C LEU A 16 -13.57 11.34 -3.01
N TYR A 17 -13.36 10.50 -4.03
CA TYR A 17 -12.15 9.70 -4.14
C TYR A 17 -10.93 10.59 -4.39
N LEU A 18 -11.01 11.46 -5.40
CA LEU A 18 -9.92 12.34 -5.80
C LEU A 18 -9.63 13.46 -4.80
N SER A 19 -10.52 13.78 -3.86
CA SER A 19 -10.25 14.77 -2.81
C SER A 19 -9.26 14.24 -1.75
N LYS A 20 -9.13 12.91 -1.62
CA LYS A 20 -8.18 12.29 -0.70
C LYS A 20 -6.76 12.40 -1.25
N ALA A 21 -5.86 13.04 -0.51
CA ALA A 21 -4.43 13.10 -0.87
C ALA A 21 -3.83 11.69 -1.07
N GLU A 22 -4.28 10.70 -0.30
CA GLU A 22 -3.84 9.32 -0.44
C GLU A 22 -4.27 8.68 -1.78
N ALA A 23 -5.48 8.96 -2.27
CA ALA A 23 -5.92 8.46 -3.57
C ALA A 23 -5.04 9.03 -4.70
N ARG A 24 -4.72 10.32 -4.63
CA ARG A 24 -3.78 10.97 -5.57
C ARG A 24 -2.38 10.34 -5.52
N ASP A 25 -1.84 10.06 -4.33
CA ASP A 25 -0.56 9.32 -4.19
C ASP A 25 -0.60 7.96 -4.88
N LYS A 26 -1.70 7.19 -4.74
CA LYS A 26 -1.80 5.85 -5.37
C LYS A 26 -1.96 5.92 -6.88
N ILE A 27 -2.68 6.91 -7.41
CA ILE A 27 -2.74 7.16 -8.85
C ILE A 27 -1.35 7.52 -9.38
N CYS A 28 -0.64 8.44 -8.71
CA CYS A 28 0.75 8.74 -9.05
C CYS A 28 1.64 7.50 -8.95
N ARG A 29 1.42 6.62 -7.97
CA ARG A 29 2.15 5.35 -7.85
C ARG A 29 1.92 4.45 -9.07
N ALA A 30 0.68 4.35 -9.53
CA ALA A 30 0.33 3.58 -10.72
C ALA A 30 1.01 4.18 -11.97
N ILE A 31 0.92 5.50 -12.17
CA ILE A 31 1.59 6.19 -13.28
C ILE A 31 3.10 5.93 -13.24
N GLN A 32 3.73 6.12 -12.07
CA GLN A 32 5.15 5.91 -11.88
C GLN A 32 5.59 4.50 -12.32
N TYR A 33 4.98 3.46 -11.75
CA TYR A 33 5.40 2.08 -12.03
C TYR A 33 4.96 1.60 -13.42
N GLY A 34 3.85 2.09 -13.95
CA GLY A 34 3.45 1.87 -15.34
C GLY A 34 4.48 2.45 -16.31
N SER A 35 4.94 3.69 -16.07
CA SER A 35 6.00 4.29 -16.88
C SER A 35 7.36 3.59 -16.71
N LYS A 36 7.67 3.06 -15.53
CA LYS A 36 8.85 2.21 -15.31
C LYS A 36 8.77 0.90 -16.11
N PHE A 37 7.60 0.28 -16.18
CA PHE A 37 7.36 -0.92 -16.99
C PHE A 37 7.61 -0.65 -18.48
N LEU A 38 7.03 0.44 -19.00
CA LEU A 38 7.16 0.85 -20.39
C LEU A 38 8.60 1.23 -20.76
N SER A 39 9.26 2.04 -19.94
CA SER A 39 10.63 2.49 -20.21
C SER A 39 11.68 1.37 -20.09
N ASN A 40 11.40 0.32 -19.31
CA ASN A 40 12.39 -0.71 -18.97
C ASN A 40 13.74 -0.12 -18.47
N GLY A 41 13.68 1.04 -17.81
CA GLY A 41 14.87 1.74 -17.33
C GLY A 41 15.67 2.48 -18.41
N GLN A 42 15.23 2.50 -19.67
CA GLN A 42 15.88 3.26 -20.73
C GLN A 42 15.55 4.75 -20.67
N PRO A 43 16.50 5.64 -21.01
CA PRO A 43 16.24 7.07 -21.11
C PRO A 43 15.13 7.38 -22.12
N GLY A 44 14.22 8.28 -21.77
CA GLY A 44 13.13 8.69 -22.64
C GLY A 44 11.94 9.28 -21.88
N PRO A 45 10.85 9.64 -22.58
CA PRO A 45 9.68 10.27 -21.96
C PRO A 45 9.09 9.45 -20.81
N ALA A 46 8.95 8.13 -20.99
CA ALA A 46 8.43 7.24 -19.95
C ALA A 46 9.33 7.21 -18.70
N GLN A 47 10.66 7.24 -18.84
CA GLN A 47 11.54 7.29 -17.67
C GLN A 47 11.45 8.65 -16.96
N ASN A 48 11.27 9.74 -17.72
CA ASN A 48 11.06 11.06 -17.13
C ASN A 48 9.78 11.11 -16.29
N VAL A 49 8.70 10.48 -16.78
CA VAL A 49 7.44 10.34 -16.02
C VAL A 49 7.62 9.50 -14.76
N ASP A 50 8.37 8.38 -14.79
CA ASP A 50 8.72 7.63 -13.57
C ASP A 50 9.44 8.53 -12.56
N LYS A 51 10.50 9.24 -12.99
CA LYS A 51 11.30 10.11 -12.10
C LYS A 51 10.47 11.25 -11.51
N SER A 52 9.73 12.00 -12.32
CA SER A 52 8.93 13.15 -11.88
C SER A 52 7.79 12.72 -10.96
N THR A 53 7.08 11.66 -11.33
CA THR A 53 5.97 11.14 -10.52
C THR A 53 6.48 10.54 -9.21
N SER A 54 7.65 9.88 -9.22
CA SER A 54 8.31 9.40 -8.00
C SER A 54 8.56 10.54 -7.01
N LEU A 55 9.00 11.71 -7.48
CA LEU A 55 9.21 12.90 -6.66
C LEU A 55 7.90 13.46 -6.12
N ALA A 56 6.88 13.62 -6.97
CA ALA A 56 5.56 14.12 -6.57
C ALA A 56 4.93 13.28 -5.45
N ARG A 57 5.08 11.94 -5.53
CA ARG A 57 4.61 11.02 -4.49
C ARG A 57 5.26 11.21 -3.13
N LYS A 58 6.49 11.72 -3.06
CA LYS A 58 7.13 12.00 -1.76
C LYS A 58 6.43 13.18 -1.09
N VAL A 59 6.04 14.19 -1.87
CA VAL A 59 5.26 15.35 -1.39
C VAL A 59 3.90 14.93 -0.85
N PHE A 60 3.15 14.05 -1.54
CA PHE A 60 1.88 13.53 -1.03
C PHE A 60 2.00 12.72 0.28
N ARG A 61 3.21 12.25 0.62
CA ARG A 61 3.48 11.45 1.82
C ARG A 61 4.18 12.26 2.91
N LEU A 62 4.32 13.56 2.73
CA LEU A 62 4.90 14.47 3.72
C LEU A 62 4.16 14.34 5.06
N PHE A 63 4.94 14.19 6.15
CA PHE A 63 4.47 13.89 7.51
C PHE A 63 3.58 12.64 7.70
N LYS A 64 3.42 11.77 6.70
CA LYS A 64 2.60 10.56 6.83
C LYS A 64 3.13 9.58 7.89
N PHE A 65 4.43 9.65 8.21
CA PHE A 65 5.05 8.84 9.26
C PHE A 65 4.41 9.04 10.65
N VAL A 66 3.78 10.20 10.90
CA VAL A 66 3.09 10.50 12.17
C VAL A 66 1.93 9.52 12.42
N ASN A 67 1.21 9.12 11.37
CA ASN A 67 0.12 8.15 11.49
C ASN A 67 0.64 6.79 11.95
N ASP A 68 1.79 6.37 11.41
CA ASP A 68 2.42 5.10 11.77
C ASP A 68 3.07 5.15 13.17
N LEU A 69 3.60 6.31 13.58
CA LEU A 69 4.05 6.54 14.96
C LEU A 69 2.89 6.46 15.96
N GLN A 70 1.73 7.06 15.64
CA GLN A 70 0.54 6.94 16.45
C GLN A 70 0.14 5.46 16.61
N ALA A 71 0.09 4.70 15.50
CA ALA A 71 -0.21 3.28 15.55
C ALA A 71 0.85 2.46 16.34
N LEU A 72 2.10 2.92 16.36
CA LEU A 72 3.18 2.32 17.13
C LEU A 72 3.00 2.52 18.65
N ILE A 73 2.41 3.63 19.10
CA ILE A 73 2.17 3.90 20.53
C ILE A 73 0.78 3.44 21.00
N SER A 74 -0.18 3.26 20.09
CA SER A 74 -1.55 2.84 20.46
C SER A 74 -1.58 1.47 21.14
N PRO A 75 -2.41 1.27 22.18
CA PRO A 75 -2.53 0.00 22.86
C PRO A 75 -3.04 -1.10 21.91
N PRO A 76 -2.53 -2.34 22.00
CA PRO A 76 -2.99 -3.44 21.17
C PRO A 76 -4.41 -3.86 21.55
N ALA A 77 -5.14 -4.44 20.60
CA ALA A 77 -6.48 -4.98 20.85
C ALA A 77 -6.41 -6.15 21.84
N LYS A 78 -7.35 -6.17 22.80
CA LYS A 78 -7.46 -7.24 23.82
C LYS A 78 -7.57 -8.61 23.15
N GLY A 79 -6.78 -9.58 23.62
CA GLY A 79 -6.79 -10.95 23.09
C GLY A 79 -5.95 -11.18 21.83
N THR A 80 -5.15 -10.20 21.39
CA THR A 80 -4.19 -10.42 20.29
C THR A 80 -2.96 -11.19 20.80
N PRO A 81 -2.57 -12.30 20.15
CA PRO A 81 -1.35 -13.02 20.52
C PRO A 81 -0.11 -12.12 20.50
N LEU A 82 0.77 -12.25 21.49
CA LEU A 82 2.00 -11.45 21.62
C LEU A 82 2.85 -11.42 20.32
N PRO A 83 3.04 -12.54 19.58
CA PRO A 83 3.81 -12.50 18.33
C PRO A 83 3.19 -11.59 17.26
N LEU A 84 1.86 -11.54 17.17
CA LEU A 84 1.16 -10.66 16.23
C LEU A 84 1.25 -9.18 16.65
N ILE A 85 1.26 -8.91 17.96
CA ILE A 85 1.48 -7.56 18.48
C ILE A 85 2.89 -7.09 18.12
N LEU A 86 3.91 -7.89 18.40
CA LEU A 86 5.30 -7.55 18.09
C LEU A 86 5.50 -7.34 16.59
N LEU A 87 4.99 -8.25 15.75
CA LEU A 87 5.03 -8.08 14.29
C LEU A 87 4.32 -6.80 13.84
N GLY A 88 3.15 -6.48 14.40
CA GLY A 88 2.41 -5.26 14.09
C GLY A 88 3.17 -3.99 14.46
N LYS A 89 3.84 -3.98 15.62
CA LYS A 89 4.69 -2.86 16.06
C LYS A 89 5.93 -2.74 15.18
N SER A 90 6.62 -3.84 14.88
CA SER A 90 7.77 -3.85 13.95
C SER A 90 7.38 -3.34 12.56
N LYS A 91 6.21 -3.76 12.04
CA LYS A 91 5.66 -3.27 10.76
C LYS A 91 5.53 -1.75 10.76
N ASN A 92 4.93 -1.18 11.80
CA ASN A 92 4.68 0.27 11.91
C ASN A 92 5.99 1.05 12.12
N ALA A 93 6.91 0.53 12.94
CA ALA A 93 8.23 1.14 13.14
C ALA A 93 9.00 1.24 11.82
N MET A 94 9.04 0.16 11.04
CA MET A 94 9.70 0.17 9.73
C MET A 94 9.00 1.07 8.72
N LEU A 95 7.66 1.06 8.66
CA LEU A 95 6.92 1.92 7.75
C LEU A 95 7.12 3.41 8.07
N SER A 96 7.09 3.76 9.36
CA SER A 96 7.36 5.12 9.84
C SER A 96 8.77 5.57 9.45
N THR A 97 9.78 4.74 9.72
CA THR A 97 11.18 5.04 9.33
C THR A 97 11.30 5.22 7.82
N PHE A 98 10.66 4.38 7.00
CA PHE A 98 10.64 4.55 5.55
C PHE A 98 10.06 5.92 5.16
N LEU A 99 8.89 6.28 5.67
CA LEU A 99 8.21 7.54 5.33
C LEU A 99 8.95 8.79 5.82
N PHE A 100 9.62 8.69 6.97
CA PHE A 100 10.47 9.74 7.51
C PHE A 100 11.72 9.95 6.64
N LEU A 101 12.47 8.88 6.36
CA LEU A 101 13.66 8.95 5.50
C LEU A 101 13.31 9.41 4.09
N ASP A 102 12.11 9.12 3.60
CA ASP A 102 11.65 9.58 2.29
C ASP A 102 11.64 11.12 2.16
N GLN A 103 11.48 11.85 3.27
CA GLN A 103 11.54 13.31 3.28
C GLN A 103 12.98 13.81 3.06
N ILE A 104 13.95 13.13 3.66
CA ILE A 104 15.38 13.44 3.46
C ILE A 104 15.79 13.10 2.03
N VAL A 105 15.33 11.98 1.49
CA VAL A 105 15.56 11.60 0.08
C VAL A 105 14.94 12.61 -0.87
N TRP A 106 13.73 13.10 -0.57
CA TRP A 106 13.11 14.17 -1.34
C TRP A 106 13.92 15.46 -1.31
N ALA A 107 14.40 15.88 -0.13
CA ALA A 107 15.27 17.06 0.01
C ALA A 107 16.59 16.90 -0.76
N GLY A 108 17.18 15.69 -0.76
CA GLY A 108 18.39 15.39 -1.54
C GLY A 108 18.16 15.48 -3.05
N ARG A 109 17.03 14.97 -3.55
CA ARG A 109 16.72 15.01 -4.98
C ARG A 109 16.32 16.39 -5.51
N THR A 110 15.84 17.28 -4.64
CA THR A 110 15.49 18.66 -5.00
C THR A 110 16.66 19.63 -4.85
N GLY A 111 17.79 19.18 -4.32
CA GLY A 111 18.98 20.01 -4.08
C GLY A 111 18.95 20.83 -2.79
N VAL A 112 17.88 20.72 -1.99
CA VAL A 112 17.78 21.34 -0.65
C VAL A 112 18.82 20.74 0.29
N TYR A 113 19.00 19.41 0.23
CA TYR A 113 20.03 18.72 0.99
C TYR A 113 21.27 18.45 0.11
N LYS A 114 22.39 19.08 0.45
CA LYS A 114 23.60 19.11 -0.39
C LYS A 114 24.40 17.81 -0.42
N ASN A 115 24.31 16.97 0.62
CA ASN A 115 25.06 15.71 0.69
C ASN A 115 24.30 14.59 -0.04
N LYS A 116 24.60 14.42 -1.33
CA LYS A 116 23.95 13.43 -2.21
C LYS A 116 24.21 11.99 -1.76
N GLU A 117 25.45 11.66 -1.40
CA GLU A 117 25.83 10.30 -0.96
C GLU A 117 25.03 9.87 0.27
N ARG A 118 24.91 10.75 1.26
CA ARG A 118 24.12 10.47 2.46
C ARG A 118 22.64 10.34 2.14
N ALA A 119 22.09 11.15 1.23
CA ALA A 119 20.71 11.01 0.78
C ALA A 119 20.46 9.68 0.06
N GLU A 120 21.40 9.21 -0.77
CA GLU A 120 21.32 7.91 -1.44
C GLU A 120 21.42 6.74 -0.46
N PHE A 121 22.35 6.82 0.51
CA PHE A 121 22.47 5.84 1.57
C PHE A 121 21.20 5.73 2.42
N LEU A 122 20.65 6.86 2.85
CA LEU A 122 19.37 6.90 3.58
C LEU A 122 18.22 6.38 2.71
N GLY A 123 18.26 6.61 1.40
CA GLY A 123 17.31 6.02 0.46
C GLY A 123 17.36 4.49 0.42
N ARG A 124 18.55 3.89 0.49
CA ARG A 124 18.68 2.43 0.59
C ARG A 124 18.12 1.90 1.91
N ILE A 125 18.43 2.55 3.03
CA ILE A 125 17.86 2.19 4.34
C ILE A 125 16.33 2.27 4.28
N ALA A 126 15.78 3.35 3.72
CA ALA A 126 14.34 3.50 3.56
C ALA A 126 13.74 2.32 2.78
N PHE A 127 14.38 1.88 1.68
CA PHE A 127 13.89 0.72 0.93
C PHE A 127 14.00 -0.61 1.70
N TYR A 128 15.00 -0.80 2.56
CA TYR A 128 15.04 -1.96 3.47
C TYR A 128 13.91 -1.92 4.49
N CYS A 129 13.61 -0.76 5.06
CA CYS A 129 12.46 -0.58 5.94
C CYS A 129 11.13 -0.84 5.21
N PHE A 130 11.01 -0.40 3.95
CA PHE A 130 9.86 -0.70 3.10
C PHE A 130 9.72 -2.20 2.85
N LEU A 131 10.82 -2.89 2.53
CA LEU A 131 10.85 -4.35 2.37
C LEU A 131 10.40 -5.04 3.67
N GLY A 132 11.03 -4.74 4.79
CA GLY A 132 10.73 -5.36 6.08
C GLY A 132 9.28 -5.13 6.54
N SER A 133 8.75 -3.92 6.33
CA SER A 133 7.34 -3.62 6.64
C SER A 133 6.38 -4.47 5.80
N ASN A 134 6.63 -4.63 4.49
CA ASN A 134 5.79 -5.49 3.65
C ASN A 134 5.93 -6.98 4.02
N THR A 135 7.11 -7.45 4.41
CA THR A 135 7.31 -8.81 4.92
C THR A 135 6.51 -9.05 6.20
N CYS A 136 6.57 -8.14 7.19
CA CYS A 136 5.74 -8.24 8.39
C CYS A 136 4.24 -8.22 8.04
N THR A 137 3.84 -7.36 7.10
CA THR A 137 2.44 -7.28 6.64
C THR A 137 1.98 -8.62 6.06
N THR A 138 2.76 -9.23 5.17
CA THR A 138 2.46 -10.53 4.57
C THR A 138 2.28 -11.61 5.64
N ILE A 139 3.16 -11.68 6.63
CA ILE A 139 3.05 -12.66 7.74
C ILE A 139 1.79 -12.41 8.58
N ILE A 140 1.49 -11.16 8.92
CA ILE A 140 0.30 -10.78 9.69
C ILE A 140 -0.98 -11.17 8.93
N GLU A 141 -1.08 -10.82 7.65
CA GLU A 141 -2.27 -11.11 6.85
C GLU A 141 -2.46 -12.61 6.64
N LEU A 142 -1.38 -13.39 6.45
CA LEU A 142 -1.45 -14.86 6.40
C LEU A 142 -1.99 -15.44 7.71
N ALA A 143 -1.46 -15.01 8.86
CA ALA A 143 -1.90 -15.49 10.16
C ALA A 143 -3.37 -15.14 10.44
N GLU A 144 -3.78 -13.92 10.10
CA GLU A 144 -5.16 -13.46 10.28
C GLU A 144 -6.14 -14.15 9.33
N LEU A 145 -5.74 -14.42 8.08
CA LEU A 145 -6.53 -15.20 7.12
C LEU A 145 -6.74 -16.64 7.62
N GLN A 146 -5.70 -17.28 8.17
CA GLN A 146 -5.84 -18.61 8.77
C GLN A 146 -6.79 -18.61 9.96
N ARG A 147 -6.72 -17.59 10.83
CA ARG A 147 -7.65 -17.42 11.96
C ARG A 147 -9.09 -17.20 11.48
N LEU A 148 -9.30 -16.36 10.48
CA LEU A 148 -10.61 -16.11 9.88
C LEU A 148 -11.18 -17.35 9.22
N SER A 149 -10.38 -18.08 8.44
CA SER A 149 -10.81 -19.32 7.77
C SER A 149 -11.30 -20.37 8.78
N LYS A 150 -10.56 -20.61 9.87
CA LYS A 150 -11.02 -21.50 10.97
C LYS A 150 -12.35 -21.02 11.57
N SER A 151 -12.48 -19.72 11.80
CA SER A 151 -13.69 -19.12 12.37
C SER A 151 -14.90 -19.15 11.43
N MET A 152 -14.68 -19.11 10.11
CA MET A 152 -15.73 -19.23 9.10
C MET A 152 -16.18 -20.67 8.92
N LYS A 153 -15.24 -21.64 8.88
CA LYS A 153 -15.58 -23.08 8.83
C LYS A 153 -16.43 -23.54 10.01
N LYS A 154 -16.22 -22.95 11.20
CA LYS A 154 -17.08 -23.22 12.37
C LYS A 154 -18.49 -22.67 12.15
N LEU A 155 -18.60 -21.44 11.68
CA LEU A 155 -19.87 -20.76 11.41
C LEU A 155 -20.70 -21.44 10.30
N GLU A 156 -20.01 -22.01 9.32
CA GLU A 156 -20.62 -22.77 8.23
C GLU A 156 -21.27 -24.07 8.71
N LYS A 157 -20.71 -24.71 9.75
CA LYS A 157 -21.29 -25.93 10.34
C LYS A 157 -22.53 -25.64 11.20
N ASP A 158 -22.63 -24.44 11.76
CA ASP A 158 -23.68 -24.04 12.70
C ASP A 158 -24.77 -23.17 12.03
N LEU A 159 -24.84 -23.17 10.69
CA LEU A 159 -25.46 -22.12 9.87
C LEU A 159 -26.98 -21.99 10.05
N LYS A 160 -27.40 -21.19 11.04
CA LYS A 160 -28.76 -20.65 11.21
C LYS A 160 -28.89 -19.32 10.45
N HIS A 161 -30.12 -18.91 10.11
CA HIS A 161 -30.40 -17.68 9.33
C HIS A 161 -29.78 -16.39 9.93
N GLN A 162 -29.64 -16.33 11.27
CA GLN A 162 -29.01 -15.21 11.98
C GLN A 162 -27.47 -15.18 11.83
N GLU A 163 -26.85 -16.32 11.52
CA GLU A 163 -25.40 -16.43 11.31
C GLU A 163 -24.96 -16.11 9.87
N LEU A 164 -25.88 -16.09 8.91
CA LEU A 164 -25.60 -15.75 7.51
C LEU A 164 -25.04 -14.32 7.35
N HIS A 165 -25.59 -13.35 8.07
CA HIS A 165 -25.07 -11.97 8.06
C HIS A 165 -23.63 -11.91 8.60
N LYS A 166 -23.37 -12.62 9.70
CA LYS A 166 -22.04 -12.73 10.33
C LYS A 166 -21.05 -13.45 9.40
N TYR A 167 -21.51 -14.44 8.64
CA TYR A 167 -20.71 -15.12 7.62
C TYR A 167 -20.32 -14.15 6.50
N ARG A 168 -21.29 -13.40 5.94
CA ARG A 168 -21.03 -12.40 4.88
C ARG A 168 -20.02 -11.34 5.32
N MET A 169 -20.14 -10.83 6.55
CA MET A 169 -19.18 -9.86 7.11
C MET A 169 -17.77 -10.45 7.23
N LYS A 170 -17.64 -11.71 7.67
CA LYS A 170 -16.33 -12.39 7.75
C LYS A 170 -15.75 -12.66 6.36
N LEU A 171 -16.58 -13.04 5.39
CA LEU A 171 -16.17 -13.26 4.01
C LEU A 171 -15.64 -11.97 3.38
N GLN A 172 -16.34 -10.84 3.57
CA GLN A 172 -15.87 -9.52 3.13
C GLN A 172 -14.50 -9.19 3.76
N LYS A 173 -14.37 -9.35 5.08
CA LYS A 173 -13.11 -9.12 5.79
C LYS A 173 -11.98 -10.05 5.29
N SER A 174 -12.30 -11.30 4.95
CA SER A 174 -11.34 -12.24 4.37
C SER A 174 -10.86 -11.77 2.99
N ASN A 175 -11.76 -11.26 2.14
CA ASN A 175 -11.41 -10.72 0.82
C ASN A 175 -10.53 -9.46 0.94
N GLU A 176 -10.85 -8.55 1.86
CA GLU A 176 -10.05 -7.36 2.14
C GLU A 176 -8.61 -7.71 2.58
N ARG A 177 -8.48 -8.69 3.48
CA ARG A 177 -7.17 -9.19 3.93
C ARG A 177 -6.40 -9.93 2.84
N LEU A 178 -7.08 -10.70 1.99
CA LEU A 178 -6.46 -11.37 0.85
C LEU A 178 -5.88 -10.35 -0.14
N LEU A 179 -6.62 -9.28 -0.44
CA LEU A 179 -6.11 -8.18 -1.26
C LEU A 179 -4.90 -7.51 -0.62
N ALA A 180 -4.92 -7.29 0.69
CA ALA A 180 -3.77 -6.75 1.42
C ALA A 180 -2.54 -7.67 1.34
N LEU A 181 -2.73 -8.98 1.47
CA LEU A 181 -1.69 -10.01 1.33
C LEU A 181 -1.09 -10.02 -0.09
N ILE A 182 -1.93 -10.02 -1.12
CA ILE A 182 -1.46 -9.99 -2.52
C ILE A 182 -0.66 -8.71 -2.74
N LYS A 183 -1.20 -7.56 -2.35
CA LYS A 183 -0.54 -6.26 -2.49
C LYS A 183 0.81 -6.22 -1.77
N SER A 184 0.90 -6.66 -0.52
CA SER A 184 2.17 -6.65 0.24
C SER A 184 3.20 -7.61 -0.38
N SER A 185 2.75 -8.76 -0.89
CA SER A 185 3.60 -9.72 -1.60
C SER A 185 4.17 -9.14 -2.91
N LEU A 186 3.35 -8.41 -3.67
CA LEU A 186 3.82 -7.68 -4.86
C LEU A 186 4.81 -6.56 -4.46
N ASP A 187 4.53 -5.84 -3.38
CA ASP A 187 5.37 -4.75 -2.87
C ASP A 187 6.75 -5.24 -2.37
N ILE A 188 6.86 -6.50 -1.92
CA ILE A 188 8.16 -7.15 -1.63
C ILE A 188 9.01 -7.24 -2.91
N VAL A 189 8.44 -7.70 -4.03
CA VAL A 189 9.16 -7.79 -5.32
C VAL A 189 9.60 -6.40 -5.78
N VAL A 190 8.73 -5.40 -5.61
CA VAL A 190 9.07 -4.00 -5.90
C VAL A 190 10.26 -3.54 -5.07
N ALA A 191 10.27 -3.81 -3.77
CA ALA A 191 11.37 -3.43 -2.88
C ALA A 191 12.68 -4.13 -3.25
N VAL A 192 12.63 -5.42 -3.58
CA VAL A 192 13.78 -6.20 -4.09
C VAL A 192 14.36 -5.56 -5.36
N GLY A 193 13.50 -5.11 -6.28
CA GLY A 193 13.91 -4.44 -7.51
C GLY A 193 14.52 -3.05 -7.26
N LEU A 194 13.95 -2.26 -6.35
CA LEU A 194 14.47 -0.93 -5.98
C LEU A 194 15.82 -1.01 -5.24
N LEU A 195 16.02 -2.05 -4.44
CA LEU A 195 17.28 -2.35 -3.76
C LEU A 195 18.32 -3.04 -4.66
N GLN A 196 17.92 -3.46 -5.87
CA GLN A 196 18.76 -4.23 -6.79
C GLN A 196 19.34 -5.52 -6.18
N LEU A 197 18.57 -6.21 -5.32
CA LEU A 197 19.05 -7.45 -4.66
C LEU A 197 19.17 -8.63 -5.63
N ALA A 198 18.40 -8.63 -6.73
CA ALA A 198 18.40 -9.70 -7.73
C ALA A 198 18.28 -9.13 -9.15
N PRO A 199 19.25 -8.34 -9.63
CA PRO A 199 19.11 -7.51 -10.83
C PRO A 199 18.92 -8.32 -12.12
N LYS A 200 19.44 -9.56 -12.16
CA LYS A 200 19.26 -10.49 -13.29
C LYS A 200 17.82 -11.04 -13.41
N LYS A 201 17.09 -11.12 -12.30
CA LYS A 201 15.73 -11.70 -12.25
C LYS A 201 14.65 -10.64 -12.11
N VAL A 202 14.91 -9.61 -11.29
CA VAL A 202 13.99 -8.50 -11.02
C VAL A 202 14.48 -7.27 -11.75
N THR A 203 14.16 -7.20 -13.04
CA THR A 203 14.53 -6.08 -13.92
C THR A 203 13.66 -4.84 -13.63
N PRO A 204 13.99 -3.67 -14.18
CA PRO A 204 13.13 -2.48 -14.11
C PRO A 204 11.71 -2.76 -14.62
N ARG A 205 11.56 -3.54 -15.69
CA ARG A 205 10.25 -3.95 -16.20
C ARG A 205 9.48 -4.82 -15.20
N VAL A 206 10.11 -5.82 -14.59
CA VAL A 206 9.46 -6.64 -13.54
C VAL A 206 9.04 -5.77 -12.35
N THR A 207 9.93 -4.89 -11.89
CA THR A 207 9.63 -3.93 -10.81
C THR A 207 8.44 -3.04 -11.17
N GLY A 208 8.40 -2.55 -12.42
CA GLY A 208 7.30 -1.76 -12.96
C GLY A 208 5.97 -2.52 -13.00
N ALA A 209 5.96 -3.76 -13.50
CA ALA A 209 4.75 -4.57 -13.59
C ALA A 209 4.13 -4.84 -12.21
N PHE A 210 4.95 -5.32 -11.26
CA PHE A 210 4.49 -5.62 -9.90
C PHE A 210 4.06 -4.36 -9.15
N GLY A 211 4.81 -3.26 -9.32
CA GLY A 211 4.46 -1.98 -8.72
C GLY A 211 3.20 -1.37 -9.32
N PHE A 212 2.94 -1.56 -10.61
CA PHE A 212 1.71 -1.12 -11.26
C PHE A 212 0.51 -1.91 -10.74
N ALA A 213 0.59 -3.25 -10.73
CA ALA A 213 -0.46 -4.12 -10.22
C ALA A 213 -0.79 -3.82 -8.74
N SER A 214 0.21 -3.69 -7.88
CA SER A 214 -0.01 -3.37 -6.46
C SER A 214 -0.58 -1.97 -6.25
N SER A 215 -0.32 -1.04 -7.17
CA SER A 215 -0.91 0.31 -7.16
C SER A 215 -2.38 0.31 -7.56
N LEU A 216 -2.76 -0.48 -8.57
CA LEU A 216 -4.16 -0.63 -8.96
C LEU A 216 -4.99 -1.23 -7.83
N ILE A 217 -4.45 -2.25 -7.14
CA ILE A 217 -5.10 -2.81 -5.94
C ILE A 217 -5.25 -1.72 -4.87
N ALA A 218 -4.22 -0.90 -4.63
CA ALA A 218 -4.29 0.19 -3.66
C ALA A 218 -5.32 1.27 -4.04
N CYS A 219 -5.46 1.58 -5.34
CA CYS A 219 -6.51 2.49 -5.82
C CYS A 219 -7.90 1.90 -5.57
N TYR A 220 -8.10 0.62 -5.89
CA TYR A 220 -9.35 -0.10 -5.66
C TYR A 220 -9.75 -0.09 -4.17
N GLN A 221 -8.80 -0.36 -3.27
CA GLN A 221 -9.04 -0.36 -1.82
C GLN A 221 -9.45 0.99 -1.24
N LEU A 222 -9.21 2.09 -1.97
CA LEU A 222 -9.53 3.45 -1.54
C LEU A 222 -10.85 3.98 -2.12
N LEU A 223 -11.47 3.25 -3.06
CA LEU A 223 -12.74 3.63 -3.66
C LEU A 223 -13.82 3.76 -2.57
N PRO A 224 -14.62 4.84 -2.59
CA PRO A 224 -15.73 4.98 -1.67
C PRO A 224 -16.77 3.88 -1.93
N ALA A 225 -17.37 3.37 -0.86
CA ALA A 225 -18.53 2.50 -1.01
C ALA A 225 -19.66 3.30 -1.70
N PRO A 226 -20.41 2.69 -2.64
CA PRO A 226 -21.59 3.33 -3.21
C PRO A 226 -22.51 3.79 -2.09
N ALA A 227 -23.06 5.00 -2.20
CA ALA A 227 -24.12 5.43 -1.30
C ALA A 227 -25.24 4.38 -1.38
N ARG A 228 -25.62 3.79 -0.23
CA ARG A 228 -26.80 2.92 -0.20
C ARG A 228 -27.97 3.75 -0.71
N SER A 229 -28.64 3.29 -1.77
CA SER A 229 -29.90 3.92 -2.19
C SER A 229 -30.82 3.94 -0.97
N LYS A 230 -31.25 5.14 -0.57
CA LYS A 230 -32.32 5.28 0.42
C LYS A 230 -33.62 4.80 -0.17
#